data_AF-A0A0B4EKV5-F1
#
_entry.id   AF-A0A0B4EKV5-F1
#
_cell.length_a   1.000
_cell.length_b   1.000
_cell.length_c   1.000
_cell.angle_alpha   90.00
_cell.angle_beta   90.00
_cell.angle_gamma   90.00
#
_symmetry.space_group_name_H-M   'P 1'
#
loop_
_entity.id
_entity.type
_entity.pdbx_description
1 polymer ?
#
loop_
_entity_poly.entity_id
_entity_poly.type
_entity_poly.pdbx_seq_one_letter_code
_entity_poly.pdbx_strand_id
1 'polypeptide(L)'
;MTHPFPTRREVLGSLLAAAVFAGAAAAQSISGSYRAEGRNPDGSTYSGTVQINDNGGVVEMNWQVGAQAYAGTGTRNGDVVWVDWGDTYPVVYVRMPSGELHGTWSNGRALERLIP
;
A
#
# COMPACT_ATOMS: atom_id res chain seq x y z
N MET A 1 -68.55 39.13 -0.96
CA MET A 1 -68.59 37.73 -1.43
C MET A 1 -67.20 37.15 -1.28
N THR A 2 -67.07 36.23 -0.34
CA THR A 2 -65.85 35.56 0.11
C THR A 2 -65.48 34.43 -0.86
N HIS A 3 -64.25 34.41 -1.35
CA HIS A 3 -63.69 33.22 -1.99
C HIS A 3 -62.32 32.87 -1.37
N PRO A 4 -62.05 31.56 -1.21
CA PRO A 4 -61.20 31.03 -0.15
C PRO A 4 -59.74 30.86 -0.55
N PHE A 5 -58.85 30.86 0.45
CA PHE A 5 -57.44 30.50 0.32
C PHE A 5 -57.27 29.04 -0.12
N PRO A 6 -56.44 28.74 -1.14
CA PRO A 6 -55.96 27.38 -1.36
C PRO A 6 -54.69 27.13 -0.54
N THR A 7 -54.82 26.19 0.39
CA THR A 7 -53.74 25.41 0.99
C THR A 7 -53.03 24.59 -0.09
N ARG A 8 -51.71 24.74 -0.21
CA ARG A 8 -50.86 23.67 -0.76
C ARG A 8 -49.48 23.72 -0.10
N ARG A 9 -49.29 22.83 0.87
CA ARG A 9 -47.97 22.45 1.39
C ARG A 9 -47.21 21.80 0.25
N GLU A 10 -46.31 22.54 -0.38
CA GLU A 10 -45.35 21.97 -1.32
C GLU A 10 -44.18 21.43 -0.51
N VAL A 11 -44.12 20.10 -0.38
CA VAL A 11 -42.92 19.40 0.08
C VAL A 11 -41.90 19.50 -1.06
N LEU A 12 -41.05 20.51 -0.97
CA LEU A 12 -39.93 20.71 -1.87
C LEU A 12 -38.80 19.71 -1.55
N GLY A 13 -38.48 18.89 -2.53
CA GLY A 13 -37.10 18.56 -2.89
C GLY A 13 -36.41 17.47 -2.08
N SER A 14 -36.58 16.21 -2.51
CA SER A 14 -35.60 15.16 -2.26
C SER A 14 -34.28 15.53 -2.95
N LEU A 15 -33.28 15.99 -2.18
CA LEU A 15 -31.90 16.10 -2.62
C LEU A 15 -31.34 14.68 -2.77
N LEU A 16 -31.38 14.15 -3.99
CA LEU A 16 -30.64 12.96 -4.39
C LEU A 16 -29.14 13.22 -4.17
N ALA A 17 -28.56 12.43 -3.26
CA ALA A 17 -27.14 12.38 -3.00
C ALA A 17 -26.37 12.01 -4.28
N ALA A 18 -25.54 12.92 -4.76
CA ALA A 18 -24.55 12.64 -5.80
C ALA A 18 -23.16 13.05 -5.29
N ALA A 19 -22.67 12.34 -4.27
CA ALA A 19 -21.23 12.28 -4.03
C ALA A 19 -20.67 11.26 -5.01
N VAL A 20 -20.32 11.73 -6.20
CA VAL A 20 -19.48 11.00 -7.14
C VAL A 20 -18.16 10.75 -6.40
N PHE A 21 -17.89 9.50 -6.01
CA PHE A 21 -16.54 9.07 -5.62
C PHE A 21 -15.65 9.10 -6.86
N ALA A 22 -15.33 10.31 -7.31
CA ALA A 22 -14.41 10.58 -8.40
C ALA A 22 -12.99 10.43 -7.84
N GLY A 23 -12.56 9.18 -7.80
CA GLY A 23 -11.19 8.81 -7.52
C GLY A 23 -11.08 7.34 -7.83
N ALA A 24 -10.82 7.02 -9.10
CA ALA A 24 -10.20 5.74 -9.41
C ALA A 24 -9.02 5.63 -8.43
N ALA A 25 -9.10 4.63 -7.55
CA ALA A 25 -8.02 4.26 -6.69
C ALA A 25 -6.81 4.02 -7.59
N ALA A 26 -5.96 5.03 -7.79
CA ALA A 26 -4.56 4.76 -7.99
C ALA A 26 -4.23 3.83 -6.83
N ALA A 27 -4.08 2.54 -7.12
CA ALA A 27 -3.81 1.52 -6.12
C ALA A 27 -2.78 2.12 -5.16
N GLN A 28 -3.22 2.43 -3.93
CA GLN A 28 -2.57 3.42 -3.06
C GLN A 28 -1.06 3.21 -3.12
N SER A 29 -0.31 4.26 -3.48
CA SER A 29 1.14 4.19 -3.49
C SER A 29 1.66 3.55 -2.21
N ILE A 30 2.69 2.72 -2.33
CA ILE A 30 3.36 2.08 -1.18
C ILE A 30 4.55 2.91 -0.67
N SER A 31 4.69 4.15 -1.12
CA SER A 31 5.74 5.05 -0.64
C SER A 31 5.62 5.27 0.86
N GLY A 32 6.74 5.16 1.58
CA GLY A 32 6.75 5.34 3.03
C GLY A 32 8.02 4.79 3.68
N SER A 33 8.21 5.13 4.96
CA SER A 33 9.20 4.51 5.82
C SER A 33 8.52 3.38 6.59
N TYR A 34 9.13 2.20 6.58
CA TYR A 34 8.60 1.01 7.22
C TYR A 34 9.59 0.46 8.25
N ARG A 35 9.08 -0.15 9.31
CA ARG A 35 9.87 -1.06 10.16
C ARG A 35 9.93 -2.42 9.47
N ALA A 36 11.12 -2.97 9.30
CA ALA A 36 11.33 -4.35 8.87
C ALA A 36 11.42 -5.29 10.06
N GLU A 37 10.68 -6.38 10.00
CA GLU A 37 10.81 -7.55 10.87
C GLU A 37 10.96 -8.78 9.98
N GLY A 38 12.08 -9.51 10.09
CA GLY A 38 12.30 -10.63 9.21
C GLY A 38 13.05 -11.80 9.85
N ARG A 39 13.13 -12.87 9.06
CA ARG A 39 13.75 -14.14 9.42
C ARG A 39 14.58 -14.64 8.26
N ASN A 40 15.86 -14.90 8.54
CA ASN A 40 16.83 -15.44 7.60
C ASN A 40 16.56 -16.93 7.31
N PRO A 41 17.14 -17.49 6.23
CA PRO A 41 16.98 -18.91 5.91
C PRO A 41 17.46 -19.87 7.02
N ASP A 42 18.44 -19.45 7.81
CA ASP A 42 18.96 -20.20 8.95
C ASP A 42 18.06 -20.15 10.21
N GLY A 43 16.99 -19.35 10.17
CA GLY A 43 16.05 -19.18 11.27
C GLY A 43 16.34 -18.02 12.21
N SER A 44 17.49 -17.36 12.10
CA SER A 44 17.79 -16.14 12.87
C SER A 44 16.85 -15.00 12.46
N THR A 45 16.50 -14.13 13.40
CA THR A 45 15.65 -12.98 13.15
C THR A 45 16.46 -11.70 12.99
N TYR A 46 15.92 -10.75 12.25
CA TYR A 46 16.48 -9.40 12.12
C TYR A 46 15.38 -8.35 12.21
N SER A 47 15.80 -7.13 12.51
CA SER A 47 14.98 -5.92 12.44
C SER A 47 15.73 -4.81 11.73
N GLY A 48 14.98 -3.89 11.14
CA GLY A 48 15.55 -2.78 10.38
C GLY A 48 14.52 -1.75 9.99
N THR A 49 14.89 -0.90 9.04
CA THR A 49 13.99 0.04 8.39
C THR A 49 14.08 -0.10 6.88
N VAL A 50 12.99 0.24 6.19
CA VAL A 50 12.94 0.28 4.73
C VAL A 50 12.28 1.56 4.29
N GLN A 51 12.97 2.33 3.44
CA GLN A 51 12.38 3.46 2.75
C GLN A 51 11.95 3.02 1.37
N ILE A 52 10.67 3.21 1.06
CA ILE A 52 10.06 2.89 -0.24
C ILE A 52 9.68 4.17 -0.96
N ASN A 53 9.99 4.23 -2.24
CA ASN A 53 9.49 5.22 -3.19
C ASN A 53 8.78 4.49 -4.34
N ASP A 54 7.48 4.70 -4.50
CA ASP A 54 6.64 4.13 -5.55
C ASP A 54 6.10 5.24 -6.46
N ASN A 55 6.65 5.27 -7.67
CA ASN A 55 6.27 6.21 -8.72
C ASN A 55 5.45 5.48 -9.80
N GLY A 56 4.14 5.36 -9.55
CA GLY A 56 3.21 4.77 -10.52
C GLY A 56 3.47 3.30 -10.83
N GLY A 57 3.99 2.54 -9.85
CA GLY A 57 4.31 1.12 -9.99
C GLY A 57 5.80 0.84 -10.25
N VAL A 58 6.63 1.86 -10.49
CA VAL A 58 8.09 1.71 -10.42
C VAL A 58 8.53 1.96 -8.98
N VAL A 59 9.20 0.98 -8.39
CA VAL A 59 9.51 0.96 -6.95
C VAL A 59 11.01 1.01 -6.72
N GLU A 60 11.44 1.87 -5.82
CA GLU A 60 12.79 1.90 -5.25
C GLU A 60 12.70 1.61 -3.76
N MET A 61 13.58 0.74 -3.27
CA MET A 61 13.63 0.33 -1.86
C MET A 61 15.06 0.44 -1.33
N ASN A 62 15.19 1.00 -0.14
CA ASN A 62 16.45 1.10 0.59
C ASN A 62 16.25 0.49 1.98
N TRP A 63 16.95 -0.59 2.27
CA TRP A 63 16.92 -1.28 3.57
C TRP A 63 18.12 -0.88 4.42
N GLN A 64 17.89 -0.71 5.71
CA GLN A 64 18.92 -0.60 6.74
C GLN A 64 18.67 -1.68 7.80
N VAL A 65 19.59 -2.65 7.89
CA VAL A 65 19.52 -3.76 8.86
C VAL A 65 20.81 -3.78 9.68
N GLY A 66 20.70 -3.40 10.95
CA GLY A 66 21.88 -3.15 11.79
C GLY A 66 22.78 -2.09 11.15
N ALA A 67 24.05 -2.41 10.91
CA ALA A 67 25.01 -1.53 10.23
C ALA A 67 25.05 -1.68 8.71
N GLN A 68 24.30 -2.63 8.14
CA GLN A 68 24.31 -2.94 6.72
C GLN A 68 23.18 -2.22 5.98
N ALA A 69 23.50 -1.69 4.80
CA ALA A 69 22.55 -1.06 3.91
C ALA A 69 22.44 -1.85 2.60
N TYR A 70 21.22 -1.95 2.08
CA TYR A 70 20.91 -2.60 0.81
C TYR A 70 19.99 -1.69 0.00
N ALA A 71 20.02 -1.84 -1.32
CA ALA A 71 19.16 -1.09 -2.22
C ALA A 71 18.64 -2.01 -3.34
N GLY A 72 17.47 -1.67 -3.86
CA GLY A 72 16.82 -2.46 -4.88
C GLY A 72 15.77 -1.67 -5.63
N THR A 73 15.52 -2.10 -6.86
CA THR A 73 14.55 -1.48 -7.76
C THR A 73 13.61 -2.55 -8.29
N GLY A 74 12.39 -2.16 -8.58
CA GLY A 74 11.33 -3.12 -8.82
C GLY A 74 10.11 -2.56 -9.49
N THR A 75 9.12 -3.43 -9.61
CA THR A 75 7.80 -3.09 -10.14
C THR A 75 6.71 -3.57 -9.20
N ARG A 76 5.64 -2.79 -9.11
CA ARG A 76 4.41 -3.15 -8.42
C ARG A 76 3.26 -3.28 -9.42
N ASN A 77 2.53 -4.38 -9.32
CA ASN A 77 1.28 -4.59 -10.05
C ASN A 77 0.17 -4.93 -9.05
N GLY A 78 -0.77 -4.01 -8.86
CA GLY A 78 -1.76 -4.10 -7.78
C GLY A 78 -1.07 -4.13 -6.41
N ASP A 79 -1.29 -5.21 -5.68
CA ASP A 79 -0.72 -5.42 -4.35
C ASP A 79 0.58 -6.24 -4.37
N VAL A 80 1.03 -6.74 -5.52
CA VAL A 80 2.26 -7.54 -5.60
C VAL A 80 3.44 -6.66 -6.01
N VAL A 81 4.54 -6.75 -5.27
CA VAL A 81 5.78 -6.00 -5.48
C VAL A 81 6.91 -6.98 -5.76
N TRP A 82 7.67 -6.75 -6.82
CA TRP A 82 8.86 -7.52 -7.19
C TRP A 82 10.06 -6.60 -7.18
N VAL A 83 11.14 -6.98 -6.49
CA VAL A 83 12.32 -6.12 -6.30
C VAL A 83 13.58 -6.91 -6.58
N ASP A 84 14.37 -6.41 -7.53
CA ASP A 84 15.75 -6.84 -7.74
C ASP A 84 16.65 -6.03 -6.80
N TRP A 85 17.49 -6.74 -6.04
CA TRP A 85 18.42 -6.17 -5.06
C TRP A 85 19.86 -6.65 -5.28
N GLY A 86 20.14 -7.25 -6.45
CA GLY A 86 21.46 -7.74 -6.84
C GLY A 86 21.77 -9.20 -6.47
N ASP A 87 20.80 -9.96 -5.96
CA ASP A 87 20.91 -11.40 -5.74
C ASP A 87 20.25 -12.20 -6.90
N THR A 88 20.53 -13.50 -6.95
CA THR A 88 19.99 -14.48 -7.89
C THR A 88 18.46 -14.54 -7.87
N TYR A 89 17.86 -14.30 -6.69
CA TYR A 89 16.41 -14.32 -6.50
C TYR A 89 15.91 -12.97 -5.99
N PRO A 90 14.78 -12.46 -6.52
CA PRO A 90 14.22 -11.19 -6.10
C PRO A 90 13.63 -11.28 -4.69
N VAL A 91 13.39 -10.11 -4.10
CA VAL A 91 12.44 -9.97 -3.00
C VAL A 91 11.04 -9.80 -3.58
N VAL A 92 10.07 -10.52 -3.04
CA VAL A 92 8.67 -10.44 -3.49
C VAL A 92 7.79 -10.16 -2.28
N TYR A 93 6.95 -9.12 -2.38
CA TYR A 93 5.97 -8.77 -1.36
C TYR A 93 4.54 -8.82 -1.89
N VAL A 94 3.60 -9.03 -0.97
CA VAL A 94 2.18 -8.74 -1.13
C VAL A 94 1.78 -7.68 -0.12
N ARG A 95 1.15 -6.62 -0.58
CA ARG A 95 0.55 -5.59 0.25
C ARG A 95 -0.77 -6.11 0.84
N MET A 96 -0.87 -6.00 2.15
CA MET A 96 -2.05 -6.41 2.91
C MET A 96 -3.04 -5.24 3.01
N PRO A 97 -4.33 -5.51 3.27
CA PRO A 97 -5.31 -4.45 3.50
C PRO A 97 -4.96 -3.48 4.65
N SER A 98 -4.14 -3.92 5.61
CA SER A 98 -3.62 -3.10 6.69
C SER A 98 -2.57 -2.06 6.24
N GLY A 99 -2.04 -2.19 5.03
CA GLY A 99 -0.91 -1.41 4.53
C GLY A 99 0.46 -2.04 4.81
N GLU A 100 0.52 -3.13 5.57
CA GLU A 100 1.74 -3.93 5.73
C GLU A 100 2.12 -4.61 4.41
N LEU A 101 3.42 -4.84 4.19
CA LEU A 101 3.91 -5.67 3.09
C LEU A 101 4.48 -6.96 3.66
N HIS A 102 3.98 -8.11 3.20
CA HIS A 102 4.44 -9.43 3.62
C HIS A 102 5.20 -10.03 2.46
N GLY A 103 6.46 -10.40 2.68
CA GLY A 103 7.33 -10.82 1.61
C GLY A 103 8.28 -11.96 1.93
N THR A 104 8.94 -12.42 0.88
CA THR A 104 9.94 -13.47 0.92
C THR A 104 11.14 -13.11 0.06
N TRP A 105 12.30 -13.63 0.41
CA TRP A 105 13.54 -13.53 -0.36
C TRP A 105 14.35 -14.83 -0.24
N SER A 106 15.50 -14.90 -0.91
CA SER A 106 16.34 -16.11 -0.98
C SER A 106 15.52 -17.33 -1.44
N ASN A 107 14.81 -17.18 -2.57
CA ASN A 107 13.95 -18.21 -3.15
C ASN A 107 12.87 -18.73 -2.18
N GLY A 108 12.23 -17.82 -1.43
CA GLY A 108 11.14 -18.15 -0.51
C GLY A 108 11.57 -18.75 0.83
N ARG A 109 12.88 -18.85 1.12
CA ARG A 109 13.39 -19.46 2.35
C ARG A 109 13.51 -18.46 3.50
N ALA A 110 13.52 -17.16 3.19
CA ALA A 110 13.50 -16.09 4.16
C ALA A 110 12.18 -15.32 4.08
N LEU A 111 11.78 -14.74 5.21
CA LEU A 111 10.53 -13.98 5.35
C LEU A 111 10.83 -12.56 5.81
N GLU A 112 10.00 -11.62 5.41
CA GLU A 112 10.01 -10.25 5.90
C GLU A 112 8.61 -9.67 5.98
N ARG A 113 8.38 -8.84 6.99
CA ARG A 113 7.21 -8.01 7.13
C ARG A 113 7.63 -6.55 7.26
N LEU A 114 7.05 -5.69 6.42
CA LEU A 114 7.22 -4.25 6.48
C LEU A 114 5.96 -3.64 7.10
N ILE A 115 6.16 -2.87 8.16
CA ILE A 115 5.10 -2.29 8.98
C ILE A 115 5.19 -0.77 8.84
N PRO A 116 4.14 -0.09 8.31
CA PRO A 116 4.10 1.36 8.16
C PRO A 116 4.25 2.13 9.49
#